data_AF-A0AAW4PZB1-F1
#
_entry.id   AF-A0AAW4PZB1-F1
#
_cell.length_a   1.000
_cell.length_b   1.000
_cell.length_c   1.000
_cell.angle_alpha   90.00
_cell.angle_beta   90.00
_cell.angle_gamma   90.00
#
_symmetry.space_group_name_H-M   'P 1'
#
loop_
_entity.id
_entity.type
_entity.pdbx_description
1 polymer ?
#
loop_
_entity_poly.entity_id
_entity_poly.type
_entity_poly.pdbx_seq_one_letter_code
_entity_poly.pdbx_strand_id
1 'polypeptide(L)'
;MNAATRYVEASETASPLHTYVSDHGQGVSQSELEHTTVASRSITLSNDVATDDRDLIADGIRATEPTEESCFANSLGMWEYDERFTYVEGFAVMSDLVDVGGIEHAWCLLDGEHLVDPTTASFDHYHGVSIDDPEILHQYAEEYPHEGILGNHKDRYTFLRERGYVE
;
A
#
# COMPACT_ATOMS: atom_id res chain seq x y z
N MET A 1 -17.19 -9.29 1.46
CA MET A 1 -16.29 -8.79 0.40
C MET A 1 -16.23 -7.29 0.50
N ASN A 2 -15.04 -6.74 0.76
CA ASN A 2 -14.85 -5.31 0.97
C ASN A 2 -14.96 -4.53 -0.35
N ALA A 3 -14.98 -3.19 -0.31
CA ALA A 3 -15.19 -2.38 -1.52
C ALA A 3 -13.99 -2.40 -2.49
N ALA A 4 -12.75 -2.44 -1.98
CA ALA A 4 -11.54 -2.50 -2.80
C ALA A 4 -11.44 -3.84 -3.55
N THR A 5 -11.71 -4.96 -2.89
CA THR A 5 -11.78 -6.28 -3.55
C THR A 5 -12.83 -6.29 -4.66
N ARG A 6 -14.03 -5.76 -4.39
CA ARG A 6 -15.10 -5.65 -5.41
C ARG A 6 -14.67 -4.80 -6.60
N TYR A 7 -13.95 -3.70 -6.35
CA TYR A 7 -13.44 -2.84 -7.40
C TYR A 7 -12.41 -3.56 -8.28
N VAL A 8 -11.44 -4.24 -7.65
CA VAL A 8 -10.39 -5.00 -8.35
C VAL A 8 -10.98 -6.11 -9.20
N GLU A 9 -11.87 -6.94 -8.63
CA GLU A 9 -12.52 -8.04 -9.36
C GLU A 9 -13.38 -7.52 -10.54
N ALA A 10 -14.14 -6.44 -10.33
CA ALA A 10 -14.96 -5.85 -11.39
C ALA A 10 -14.11 -5.22 -12.52
N SER A 11 -12.85 -4.90 -12.23
CA SER A 11 -11.92 -4.23 -13.14
C SER A 11 -10.75 -5.14 -13.53
N GLU A 12 -10.84 -6.46 -13.32
CA GLU A 12 -9.72 -7.39 -13.45
C GLU A 12 -9.04 -7.36 -14.82
N THR A 13 -9.80 -7.05 -15.89
CA THR A 13 -9.29 -6.96 -17.26
C THR A 13 -8.96 -5.53 -17.70
N ALA A 14 -9.01 -4.55 -16.79
CA ALA A 14 -8.81 -3.14 -17.13
C ALA A 14 -7.33 -2.82 -17.42
N SER A 15 -6.41 -3.45 -16.69
CA SER A 15 -4.96 -3.34 -16.93
C SER A 15 -4.23 -4.58 -16.38
N PRO A 16 -2.97 -4.83 -16.80
CA PRO A 16 -2.15 -5.90 -16.24
C PRO A 16 -1.99 -5.83 -14.72
N LEU A 17 -1.95 -4.61 -14.16
CA LEU A 17 -1.95 -4.37 -12.72
C LEU A 17 -3.22 -4.92 -12.07
N HIS A 18 -4.41 -4.60 -12.61
CA HIS A 18 -5.67 -5.10 -12.06
C HIS A 18 -5.73 -6.62 -12.09
N THR A 19 -5.27 -7.25 -13.18
CA THR A 19 -5.21 -8.71 -13.30
C THR A 19 -4.30 -9.29 -12.22
N TYR A 20 -3.10 -8.75 -12.05
CA TYR A 20 -2.14 -9.22 -11.05
C TYR A 20 -2.66 -9.05 -9.61
N VAL A 21 -3.22 -7.88 -9.30
CA VAL A 21 -3.77 -7.60 -7.97
C VAL A 21 -5.04 -8.41 -7.69
N SER A 22 -5.83 -8.75 -8.71
CA SER A 22 -6.96 -9.68 -8.61
C SER A 22 -6.49 -11.09 -8.24
N ASP A 23 -5.45 -11.59 -8.93
CA ASP A 23 -4.96 -12.96 -8.76
C ASP A 23 -4.25 -13.19 -7.41
N HIS A 24 -3.52 -12.19 -6.91
CA HIS A 24 -2.60 -12.35 -5.78
C HIS A 24 -2.95 -11.51 -4.55
N GLY A 25 -3.88 -10.57 -4.68
CA GLY A 25 -4.13 -9.57 -3.65
C GLY A 25 -4.97 -10.06 -2.48
N GLN A 26 -4.76 -9.43 -1.32
CA GLN A 26 -5.56 -9.63 -0.12
C GLN A 26 -6.24 -8.33 0.29
N GLY A 27 -7.47 -8.46 0.78
CA GLY A 27 -8.32 -7.33 1.12
C GLY A 27 -8.39 -7.04 2.61
N VAL A 28 -8.34 -5.76 3.00
CA VAL A 28 -8.57 -5.28 4.37
C VAL A 28 -9.81 -4.39 4.39
N SER A 29 -10.72 -4.65 5.34
CA SER A 29 -12.01 -3.97 5.43
C SER A 29 -12.01 -2.83 6.43
N GLN A 30 -12.85 -1.82 6.23
CA GLN A 30 -13.03 -0.68 7.14
C GLN A 30 -13.23 -1.09 8.61
N SER A 31 -13.95 -2.19 8.86
CA SER A 31 -14.19 -2.70 10.22
C SER A 31 -12.94 -3.16 10.96
N GLU A 32 -11.84 -3.38 10.23
CA GLU A 32 -10.54 -3.82 10.74
C GLU A 32 -9.59 -2.64 10.90
N LEU A 33 -10.01 -1.43 10.50
CA LEU A 33 -9.18 -0.24 10.44
C LEU A 33 -9.65 0.84 11.41
N GLU A 34 -8.74 1.73 11.73
CA GLU A 34 -9.02 3.02 12.35
C GLU A 34 -8.24 4.14 11.66
N HIS A 35 -8.84 5.33 11.62
CA HIS A 35 -8.15 6.57 11.27
C HIS A 35 -7.76 7.27 12.56
N THR A 36 -6.46 7.48 12.77
CA THR A 36 -5.95 8.06 14.01
C THR A 36 -4.78 8.98 13.76
N THR A 37 -4.36 9.67 14.82
CA THR A 37 -3.16 10.51 14.79
C THR A 37 -2.01 9.80 15.52
N VAL A 38 -0.92 9.51 14.80
CA VAL A 38 0.32 8.98 15.34
C VAL A 38 1.46 9.94 15.02
N ALA A 39 2.30 10.27 16.01
CA ALA A 39 3.40 11.22 15.86
C ALA A 39 2.99 12.58 15.20
N SER A 40 1.81 13.10 15.56
CA SER A 40 1.20 14.33 14.99
C SER A 40 0.76 14.23 13.52
N ARG A 41 0.69 13.01 12.96
CA ARG A 41 0.26 12.75 11.59
C ARG A 41 -1.02 11.92 11.58
N SER A 42 -1.98 12.30 10.74
CA SER A 42 -3.16 11.47 10.48
C SER A 42 -2.75 10.30 9.59
N ILE A 43 -3.05 9.08 10.02
CA ILE A 43 -2.73 7.83 9.33
C ILE A 43 -3.93 6.89 9.37
N THR A 44 -3.89 5.85 8.54
CA THR A 44 -4.81 4.70 8.64
C THR A 44 -4.02 3.49 9.14
N LEU A 45 -4.54 2.77 10.14
CA LEU A 45 -3.91 1.53 10.62
C LEU A 45 -4.95 0.48 11.02
N SER A 46 -4.53 -0.77 11.16
CA SER A 46 -5.36 -1.80 11.78
C SER A 46 -5.75 -1.43 13.23
N ASN A 47 -6.99 -1.71 13.61
CA ASN A 47 -7.55 -1.30 14.89
C ASN A 47 -7.11 -2.16 16.09
N ASP A 48 -6.42 -3.27 15.84
CA ASP A 48 -5.94 -4.23 16.83
C ASP A 48 -4.41 -4.18 17.07
N VAL A 49 -3.72 -3.17 16.52
CA VAL A 49 -2.29 -2.96 16.72
C VAL A 49 -1.96 -2.73 18.21
N ALA A 50 -0.99 -3.50 18.71
CA ALA A 50 -0.53 -3.44 20.11
C ALA A 50 0.17 -2.11 20.44
N THR A 51 0.28 -1.78 21.74
CA THR A 51 0.90 -0.51 22.18
C THR A 51 2.37 -0.39 21.76
N ASP A 52 3.17 -1.44 21.95
CA ASP A 52 4.60 -1.43 21.58
C ASP A 52 4.78 -1.24 20.07
N ASP A 53 3.85 -1.76 19.27
CA ASP A 53 3.83 -1.60 17.81
C ASP A 53 3.45 -0.19 17.38
N ARG A 54 2.55 0.46 18.13
CA ARG A 54 2.23 1.89 17.90
C ARG A 54 3.44 2.78 18.15
N ASP A 55 4.28 2.44 19.12
CA ASP A 55 5.53 3.18 19.37
C ASP A 55 6.51 3.01 18.20
N LEU A 56 6.66 1.80 17.66
CA LEU A 56 7.47 1.55 16.46
C LEU A 56 6.95 2.33 15.24
N ILE A 57 5.63 2.32 15.00
CA ILE A 57 5.00 3.11 13.92
C ILE A 57 5.27 4.60 14.12
N ALA A 58 5.16 5.10 15.35
CA ALA A 58 5.41 6.50 15.66
C ALA A 58 6.86 6.90 15.41
N ASP A 59 7.82 6.03 15.74
CA ASP A 59 9.23 6.28 15.48
C ASP A 59 9.55 6.22 13.98
N GLY A 60 8.96 5.28 13.25
CA GLY A 60 9.05 5.21 11.78
C GLY A 60 8.52 6.47 11.10
N ILE A 61 7.35 6.97 11.51
CA ILE A 61 6.78 8.22 10.98
C ILE A 61 7.69 9.42 11.26
N ARG A 62 8.32 9.49 12.45
CA ARG A 62 9.25 10.58 12.77
C ARG A 62 10.55 10.50 11.97
N ALA A 63 11.04 9.29 11.73
CA ALA A 63 12.31 9.07 11.03
C ALA A 63 12.17 9.29 9.52
N THR A 64 11.03 8.91 8.94
CA THR A 64 10.79 8.94 7.49
C THR A 64 10.10 10.20 7.01
N GLU A 65 9.50 10.97 7.93
CA GLU A 65 8.73 12.19 7.66
C GLU A 65 7.80 12.07 6.43
N PRO A 66 6.82 11.14 6.44
CA PRO A 66 5.96 10.88 5.29
C PRO A 66 5.29 12.16 4.75
N THR A 67 4.93 12.20 3.47
CA THR A 67 4.22 13.33 2.84
C THR A 67 2.84 12.92 2.35
N GLU A 68 1.94 13.88 2.11
CA GLU A 68 0.52 13.58 1.87
C GLU A 68 0.26 12.90 0.50
N GLU A 69 1.04 13.24 -0.52
CA GLU A 69 0.81 12.78 -1.90
C GLU A 69 1.92 11.83 -2.39
N SER A 70 2.48 11.00 -1.50
CA SER A 70 3.62 10.13 -1.85
C SER A 70 3.54 8.75 -1.21
N CYS A 71 2.41 8.07 -1.37
CA CYS A 71 2.15 6.76 -0.76
C CYS A 71 3.26 5.71 -1.03
N PHE A 72 3.74 5.61 -2.27
CA PHE A 72 4.85 4.71 -2.64
C PHE A 72 6.13 5.04 -1.86
N ALA A 73 6.55 6.30 -1.86
CA ALA A 73 7.73 6.75 -1.13
C ALA A 73 7.58 6.57 0.39
N ASN A 74 6.40 6.88 0.93
CA ASN A 74 6.13 6.76 2.36
C ASN A 74 6.21 5.30 2.81
N SER A 75 5.61 4.39 2.03
CA SER A 75 5.63 2.96 2.37
C SER A 75 7.01 2.35 2.20
N LEU A 76 7.77 2.74 1.15
CA LEU A 76 9.18 2.34 1.01
C LEU A 76 10.03 2.84 2.19
N GLY A 77 9.87 4.11 2.59
CA GLY A 77 10.61 4.65 3.73
C GLY A 77 10.32 3.92 5.04
N MET A 78 9.06 3.51 5.27
CA MET A 78 8.71 2.70 6.44
C MET A 78 9.32 1.30 6.38
N TRP A 79 9.34 0.66 5.19
CA TRP A 79 10.02 -0.61 4.96
C TRP A 79 11.54 -0.52 5.18
N GLU A 80 12.20 0.55 4.70
CA GLU A 80 13.64 0.77 4.94
C GLU A 80 13.96 1.03 6.41
N TYR A 81 13.02 1.60 7.16
CA TYR A 81 13.20 1.96 8.56
C TYR A 81 13.27 0.73 9.48
N ASP A 82 12.39 -0.26 9.30
CA ASP A 82 12.35 -1.47 10.11
C ASP A 82 11.83 -2.68 9.30
N GLU A 83 12.53 -3.81 9.41
CA GLU A 83 12.25 -5.04 8.65
C GLU A 83 10.86 -5.64 8.93
N ARG A 84 10.21 -5.25 10.02
CA ARG A 84 8.84 -5.67 10.34
C ARG A 84 7.81 -5.04 9.41
N PHE A 85 8.11 -3.93 8.74
CA PHE A 85 7.20 -3.31 7.78
C PHE A 85 7.36 -3.94 6.40
N THR A 86 6.41 -4.78 5.99
CA THR A 86 6.37 -5.34 4.63
C THR A 86 5.70 -4.36 3.67
N TYR A 87 6.31 -4.09 2.53
CA TYR A 87 5.75 -3.21 1.50
C TYR A 87 4.60 -3.87 0.72
N VAL A 88 3.53 -3.11 0.43
CA VAL A 88 2.33 -3.57 -0.29
C VAL A 88 1.90 -2.54 -1.32
N GLU A 89 1.49 -3.02 -2.50
CA GLU A 89 0.85 -2.21 -3.54
C GLU A 89 -0.49 -2.77 -3.98
N GLY A 90 -1.42 -1.89 -4.32
CA GLY A 90 -2.72 -2.29 -4.85
C GLY A 90 -3.66 -1.11 -4.97
N PHE A 91 -4.92 -1.32 -4.57
CA PHE A 91 -5.96 -0.31 -4.66
C PHE A 91 -6.58 -0.03 -3.30
N ALA A 92 -6.79 1.25 -3.02
CA ALA A 92 -7.51 1.73 -1.84
C ALA A 92 -8.79 2.48 -2.26
N VAL A 93 -9.85 2.37 -1.46
CA VAL A 93 -11.18 2.97 -1.74
C VAL A 93 -11.63 3.80 -0.55
N MET A 94 -12.12 5.00 -0.84
CA MET A 94 -12.83 5.86 0.11
C MET A 94 -14.34 5.64 -0.05
N SER A 95 -15.05 5.27 1.02
CA SER A 95 -16.47 4.90 0.94
C SER A 95 -17.39 6.10 0.73
N ASP A 96 -16.94 7.30 1.09
CA ASP A 96 -17.66 8.56 0.89
C ASP A 96 -17.56 9.08 -0.55
N LEU A 97 -16.62 8.55 -1.35
CA LEU A 97 -16.40 8.90 -2.75
C LEU A 97 -16.82 7.75 -3.70
N VAL A 98 -18.12 7.46 -3.71
CA VAL A 98 -18.72 6.32 -4.43
C VAL A 98 -18.40 6.30 -5.94
N ASP A 99 -18.14 7.44 -6.56
CA ASP A 99 -17.89 7.56 -8.01
C ASP A 99 -16.40 7.52 -8.41
N VAL A 100 -15.47 7.52 -7.45
CA VAL A 100 -14.02 7.60 -7.74
C VAL A 100 -13.41 6.22 -8.00
N GLY A 101 -14.04 5.14 -7.55
CA GLY A 101 -13.50 3.79 -7.67
C GLY A 101 -12.28 3.55 -6.76
N GLY A 102 -11.43 2.59 -7.12
CA GLY A 102 -10.16 2.33 -6.45
C GLY A 102 -9.04 3.22 -6.96
N ILE A 103 -8.21 3.69 -6.04
CA ILE A 103 -7.02 4.51 -6.30
C ILE A 103 -5.80 3.61 -6.12
N GLU A 104 -4.90 3.60 -7.10
CA GLU A 104 -3.59 2.94 -6.96
C GLU A 104 -2.85 3.51 -5.76
N HIS A 105 -2.40 2.63 -4.87
CA HIS A 105 -1.89 3.03 -3.56
C HIS A 105 -0.88 2.04 -3.02
N ALA A 106 -0.04 2.50 -2.09
CA ALA A 106 0.92 1.68 -1.36
C ALA A 106 0.85 1.92 0.14
N TRP A 107 1.10 0.87 0.92
CA TRP A 107 1.06 0.86 2.37
C TRP A 107 1.94 -0.27 2.91
N CYS A 108 2.13 -0.33 4.22
CA CYS A 108 2.87 -1.41 4.86
C CYS A 108 1.94 -2.40 5.59
N LEU A 109 2.38 -3.64 5.70
CA LEU A 109 1.89 -4.59 6.70
C LEU A 109 2.96 -4.76 7.78
N LEU A 110 2.66 -4.37 9.00
CA LEU A 110 3.50 -4.66 10.15
C LEU A 110 3.38 -6.14 10.52
N ASP A 111 4.51 -6.82 10.62
CA ASP A 111 4.65 -8.27 10.78
C ASP A 111 3.86 -9.10 9.75
N GLY A 112 3.59 -8.51 8.58
CA GLY A 112 2.79 -9.12 7.53
C GLY A 112 1.28 -9.21 7.82
N GLU A 113 0.80 -8.66 8.95
CA GLU A 113 -0.59 -8.80 9.40
C GLU A 113 -1.32 -7.46 9.48
N HIS A 114 -0.72 -6.45 10.12
CA HIS A 114 -1.42 -5.22 10.45
C HIS A 114 -1.15 -4.11 9.43
N LEU A 115 -2.20 -3.56 8.84
CA LEU A 115 -2.09 -2.45 7.89
C LEU A 115 -1.57 -1.20 8.59
N VAL A 116 -0.59 -0.53 7.96
CA VAL A 116 -0.06 0.77 8.34
C VAL A 116 0.08 1.60 7.06
N ASP A 117 -0.80 2.58 6.90
CA ASP A 117 -0.75 3.55 5.82
C ASP A 117 -0.42 4.94 6.39
N PRO A 118 0.84 5.39 6.25
CA PRO A 118 1.29 6.68 6.76
C PRO A 118 0.82 7.89 5.91
N THR A 119 0.06 7.63 4.84
CA THR A 119 -0.52 8.68 3.98
C THR A 119 -1.73 9.31 4.67
N THR A 120 -1.89 10.63 4.55
CA THR A 120 -2.95 11.38 5.24
C THR A 120 -4.36 11.04 4.73
N ALA A 121 -4.47 10.49 3.53
CA ALA A 121 -5.72 10.09 2.92
C ALA A 121 -6.43 8.97 3.73
N SER A 122 -7.69 9.21 4.11
CA SER A 122 -8.50 8.25 4.87
C SER A 122 -9.19 7.25 3.95
N PHE A 123 -8.49 6.19 3.53
CA PHE A 123 -9.11 5.09 2.79
C PHE A 123 -9.77 4.07 3.73
N ASP A 124 -10.94 3.60 3.36
CA ASP A 124 -11.73 2.67 4.18
C ASP A 124 -11.48 1.20 3.82
N HIS A 125 -11.03 0.93 2.60
CA HIS A 125 -10.85 -0.43 2.11
C HIS A 125 -9.59 -0.51 1.28
N TYR A 126 -8.85 -1.60 1.46
CA TYR A 126 -7.60 -1.86 0.75
C TYR A 126 -7.68 -3.25 0.11
N HIS A 127 -7.03 -3.41 -1.04
CA HIS A 127 -6.80 -4.71 -1.67
C HIS A 127 -5.50 -4.67 -2.45
N GLY A 128 -4.50 -5.45 -2.04
CA GLY A 128 -3.15 -5.35 -2.59
C GLY A 128 -2.27 -6.57 -2.35
N VAL A 129 -1.09 -6.54 -2.97
CA VAL A 129 -0.12 -7.61 -3.01
C VAL A 129 1.14 -7.18 -2.28
N SER A 130 1.60 -8.00 -1.33
CA SER A 130 2.89 -7.80 -0.68
C SER A 130 4.03 -8.05 -1.66
N ILE A 131 5.01 -7.15 -1.66
CA ILE A 131 6.25 -7.30 -2.41
C ILE A 131 7.34 -7.51 -1.37
N ASP A 132 7.92 -8.70 -1.37
CA ASP A 132 8.87 -9.17 -0.36
C ASP A 132 10.30 -9.37 -0.91
N ASP A 133 10.54 -8.94 -2.15
CA ASP A 133 11.85 -9.00 -2.82
C ASP A 133 12.67 -7.74 -2.48
N PRO A 134 13.70 -7.84 -1.60
CA PRO A 134 14.46 -6.68 -1.16
C PRO A 134 15.28 -6.05 -2.28
N GLU A 135 15.71 -6.82 -3.28
CA GLU A 135 16.49 -6.29 -4.41
C GLU A 135 15.63 -5.35 -5.25
N ILE A 136 14.38 -5.73 -5.51
CA ILE A 136 13.40 -4.89 -6.21
C ILE A 136 13.06 -3.66 -5.37
N LEU A 137 12.79 -3.83 -4.07
CA LEU A 137 12.42 -2.70 -3.21
C LEU A 137 13.56 -1.66 -3.10
N HIS A 138 14.81 -2.10 -2.93
CA HIS A 138 15.96 -1.20 -2.93
C HIS A 138 16.13 -0.47 -4.25
N GLN A 139 15.95 -1.15 -5.38
CA GLN A 139 16.01 -0.50 -6.68
C GLN A 139 15.01 0.67 -6.77
N TYR A 140 13.76 0.45 -6.35
CA TYR A 140 12.70 1.46 -6.43
C TYR A 140 12.79 2.54 -5.34
N ALA A 141 13.42 2.24 -4.20
CA ALA A 141 13.75 3.22 -3.17
C ALA A 141 14.80 4.25 -3.66
N GLU A 142 15.69 3.85 -4.56
CA GLU A 142 16.72 4.75 -5.12
C GLU A 142 16.22 5.60 -6.32
N GLU A 143 15.08 5.23 -6.93
CA GLU A 143 14.54 5.89 -8.13
C GLU A 143 13.66 7.10 -7.82
N TYR A 144 13.79 8.19 -8.60
CA TYR A 144 12.94 9.39 -8.48
C TYR A 144 12.27 9.77 -9.81
N PRO A 145 10.96 10.11 -9.83
CA PRO A 145 10.02 10.04 -8.70
C PRO A 145 9.70 8.59 -8.31
N HIS A 146 9.39 8.35 -7.03
CA HIS A 146 8.96 7.04 -6.55
C HIS A 146 7.59 6.67 -7.16
N GLU A 147 7.61 5.78 -8.15
CA GLU A 147 6.41 5.20 -8.76
C GLU A 147 6.16 3.80 -8.17
N GLY A 148 4.92 3.34 -8.22
CA GLY A 148 4.58 1.99 -7.80
C GLY A 148 5.25 0.94 -8.70
N ILE A 149 5.81 -0.11 -8.11
CA ILE A 149 6.45 -1.25 -8.75
C ILE A 149 5.52 -1.96 -9.71
N LEU A 150 4.27 -2.20 -9.31
CA LEU A 150 3.29 -2.91 -10.12
C LEU A 150 2.75 -2.01 -11.25
N GLY A 151 2.50 -0.73 -10.92
CA GLY A 151 1.96 0.27 -11.84
C GLY A 151 3.01 0.98 -12.71
N ASN A 152 4.29 0.66 -12.59
CA ASN A 152 5.37 1.40 -13.28
C ASN A 152 5.28 1.27 -14.81
N HIS A 153 4.65 2.26 -15.43
CA HIS A 153 4.53 2.37 -16.87
C HIS A 153 5.83 2.82 -17.56
N LYS A 154 6.71 3.56 -16.85
CA LYS A 154 7.97 4.08 -17.42
C LYS A 154 8.89 2.95 -17.86
N ASP A 155 8.97 1.89 -17.07
CA ASP A 155 9.74 0.69 -17.40
C ASP A 155 8.90 -0.39 -18.09
N ARG A 156 7.76 0.02 -18.67
CA ARG A 156 6.84 -0.86 -19.39
C ARG A 156 6.43 -2.08 -18.54
N TYR A 157 6.14 -1.85 -17.27
CA TYR A 157 5.73 -2.87 -16.31
C TYR A 157 6.74 -4.03 -16.19
N THR A 158 8.03 -3.73 -16.02
CA THR A 158 9.07 -4.77 -15.96
C THR A 158 8.74 -5.87 -14.95
N PHE A 159 8.30 -5.49 -13.74
CA PHE A 159 7.87 -6.44 -12.70
C PHE A 159 6.77 -7.41 -13.17
N LEU A 160 5.74 -6.88 -13.85
CA LEU A 160 4.60 -7.67 -14.35
C LEU A 160 4.97 -8.50 -15.57
N ARG A 161 5.84 -7.98 -16.46
CA ARG A 161 6.34 -8.70 -17.64
C ARG A 161 7.14 -9.94 -17.23
N GLU A 162 8.01 -9.82 -16.24
CA GLU A 162 8.79 -10.96 -15.71
C GLU A 162 7.89 -12.06 -15.10
N ARG A 163 6.69 -11.68 -14.67
CA ARG A 163 5.66 -12.59 -14.13
C ARG A 163 4.64 -13.06 -15.18
N GLY A 164 4.80 -12.65 -16.45
CA GLY A 164 3.97 -13.10 -17.56
C GLY A 164 2.62 -12.37 -17.72
N TYR A 165 2.43 -11.22 -17.07
CA TYR A 165 1.20 -10.41 -17.17
C TYR A 165 1.26 -9.38 -18.32
N VAL A 166 2.43 -9.15 -18.91
CA VAL A 166 2.67 -8.26 -20.04
C VAL A 166 3.62 -8.95 -21.02
N GLU A 167 3.40 -8.79 -22.33
CA GLU A 167 4.28 -9.29 -23.40
C GLU A 167 5.52 -8.40 -23.65
#